data_AF-A0AA36I392-F1
#
_entry.id   AF-A0AA36I392-F1
#
_cell.length_a   1.000
_cell.length_b   1.000
_cell.length_c   1.000
_cell.angle_alpha   90.00
_cell.angle_beta   90.00
_cell.angle_gamma   90.00
#
_symmetry.space_group_name_H-M   'P 1'
#
loop_
_entity.id
_entity.type
_entity.pdbx_description
1 polymer ?
#
loop_
_entity_poly.entity_id
_entity_poly.type
_entity_poly.pdbx_seq_one_letter_code
_entity_poly.pdbx_strand_id
1 'polypeptide(L)'
;MCVLNVFLVVVLECAMQTFEADRVQKVSNKELERAAQIEELARQCYNLDASARGRLSVDVLARAYEANGALRVAMDRLQLRQPELEMLCRHLDEENLGEVSYKDLCQHIAGFDRDPLMTQSLVQYSVLDLRRLLLQVLASPRAWEPNWTPSAVPREPTAEAPRAQAPGHGMGPPLRPAAAPTAMGRLEELHAELQPLLGKAEALLSEALDSYRVDVDGPGGALRGDHNARCANLREAFALQRVQTERLEEMLGGVVHRLAQRCGGAEGRTEFL
;
A
#
# COMPACT_ATOMS: atom_id res chain seq x y z
N MET A 1 25.82 12.27 -54.26
CA MET A 1 24.90 12.13 -53.11
C MET A 1 25.60 12.02 -51.74
N CYS A 2 26.92 11.77 -51.67
CA CYS A 2 27.62 11.61 -50.37
C CYS A 2 27.69 12.88 -49.51
N VAL A 3 27.71 14.07 -50.12
CA VAL A 3 27.84 15.36 -49.39
C VAL A 3 26.63 15.64 -48.51
N LEU A 4 25.42 15.27 -48.95
CA LEU A 4 24.18 15.46 -48.19
C LEU A 4 24.16 14.60 -46.92
N ASN A 5 24.65 13.36 -47.00
CA ASN A 5 24.69 12.45 -45.86
C ASN A 5 25.67 12.96 -44.79
N VAL A 6 26.83 13.50 -45.20
CA VAL A 6 27.80 14.08 -44.25
C VAL A 6 27.20 15.29 -43.55
N PHE A 7 26.50 16.17 -44.28
CA PHE A 7 25.84 17.33 -43.68
C PHE A 7 24.75 16.93 -42.67
N LEU A 8 23.92 15.93 -43.01
CA LEU A 8 22.89 15.43 -42.09
C LEU A 8 23.47 14.82 -40.81
N VAL A 9 24.57 14.08 -40.92
CA VAL A 9 25.26 13.51 -39.74
C VAL A 9 25.78 14.63 -38.83
N VAL A 10 26.45 15.64 -39.39
CA VAL A 10 26.98 16.76 -38.60
C VAL A 10 25.85 17.56 -37.93
N VAL A 11 24.76 17.84 -38.65
CA VAL A 11 23.60 18.54 -38.07
C VAL A 11 22.95 17.72 -36.96
N LEU A 12 22.81 16.41 -37.15
CA LEU A 12 22.27 15.51 -36.13
C LEU A 12 23.17 15.46 -34.89
N GLU A 13 24.48 15.36 -35.07
CA GLU A 13 25.45 15.34 -33.98
C GLU A 13 25.42 16.66 -33.19
N CYS A 14 25.41 17.81 -33.87
CA CYS A 14 25.26 19.11 -33.22
C CYS A 14 23.93 19.21 -32.47
N ALA A 15 22.81 18.76 -33.07
CA ALA A 15 21.52 18.76 -32.41
C ALA A 15 21.57 17.90 -31.13
N MET A 16 22.09 16.68 -31.21
CA MET A 16 22.20 15.78 -30.05
C MET A 16 23.06 16.38 -28.94
N GLN A 17 24.18 17.01 -29.27
CA GLN A 17 25.02 17.71 -28.28
C GLN A 17 24.26 18.84 -27.57
N THR A 18 23.50 19.65 -28.32
CA THR A 18 22.69 20.73 -27.70
C THR A 18 21.58 20.18 -26.81
N PHE A 19 20.89 19.12 -27.24
CA PHE A 19 19.86 18.46 -26.42
C PHE A 19 20.44 17.85 -25.15
N GLU A 20 21.62 17.24 -25.23
CA GLU A 20 22.27 16.65 -24.07
C GLU A 20 22.72 17.72 -23.07
N ALA A 21 23.30 18.82 -23.56
CA ALA A 21 23.66 19.97 -22.72
C ALA A 21 22.44 20.58 -22.02
N ASP A 22 21.35 20.82 -22.75
CA ASP A 22 20.10 21.31 -22.20
C ASP A 22 19.52 20.35 -21.16
N ARG A 23 19.62 19.04 -21.39
CA ARG A 23 19.15 18.02 -20.45
C ARG A 23 19.96 18.04 -19.17
N VAL A 24 21.29 18.05 -19.26
CA VAL A 24 22.18 18.11 -18.10
C VAL A 24 21.92 19.38 -17.27
N GLN A 25 21.75 20.53 -17.94
CA GLN A 25 21.45 21.77 -17.26
C GLN A 25 20.07 21.75 -16.56
N LYS A 26 19.05 21.19 -17.21
CA LYS A 26 17.72 21.02 -16.59
C LYS A 26 17.76 20.10 -15.38
N VAL A 27 18.50 19.00 -15.45
CA VAL A 27 18.68 18.09 -14.31
C VAL A 27 19.41 18.81 -13.17
N SER A 28 20.53 19.48 -13.47
CA SER A 28 21.30 20.24 -12.48
C SER A 28 20.46 21.32 -11.77
N ASN A 29 19.67 22.09 -12.52
CA ASN A 29 18.80 23.10 -11.93
C ASN A 29 17.73 22.49 -11.00
N LYS A 30 17.10 21.38 -11.43
CA LYS A 30 16.14 20.65 -10.58
C LYS A 30 16.80 20.09 -9.31
N GLU A 31 18.02 19.60 -9.40
CA GLU A 31 18.77 19.11 -8.24
C GLU A 31 19.08 20.23 -7.24
N LEU A 32 19.44 21.41 -7.74
CA LEU A 32 19.71 22.58 -6.91
C LEU A 32 18.44 23.10 -6.22
N GLU A 33 17.33 23.21 -6.97
CA GLU A 33 16.01 23.56 -6.41
C GLU A 33 15.60 22.58 -5.31
N ARG A 34 15.82 21.28 -5.53
CA ARG A 34 15.48 20.23 -4.57
C ARG A 34 16.37 20.29 -3.32
N ALA A 35 17.67 20.53 -3.49
CA ALA A 35 18.57 20.73 -2.35
C ALA A 35 18.11 21.90 -1.46
N ALA A 36 17.68 23.01 -2.07
CA ALA A 36 17.12 24.14 -1.34
C ALA A 36 15.80 23.80 -0.61
N GLN A 37 14.94 22.97 -1.21
CA GLN A 37 13.71 22.49 -0.56
C GLN A 37 14.00 21.58 0.64
N ILE A 38 15.01 20.72 0.55
CA ILE A 38 15.44 19.85 1.64
C ILE A 38 16.07 20.66 2.78
N GLU A 39 16.87 21.67 2.45
CA GLU A 39 17.40 22.61 3.45
C GLU A 39 16.26 23.36 4.17
N GLU A 40 15.26 23.83 3.43
CA GLU A 40 14.07 24.45 4.02
C GLU A 40 13.32 23.49 4.94
N LEU A 41 13.14 22.24 4.52
CA LEU A 41 12.53 21.21 5.37
C LEU A 41 13.34 20.96 6.64
N ALA A 42 14.66 20.81 6.53
CA ALA A 42 15.55 20.62 7.68
C ALA A 42 15.43 21.80 8.67
N ARG A 43 15.34 23.03 8.15
CA ARG A 43 15.12 24.24 8.96
C ARG A 43 13.78 24.20 9.69
N GLN A 44 12.70 23.78 9.03
CA GLN A 44 11.40 23.63 9.69
C GLN A 44 11.44 22.55 10.78
N CYS A 45 12.10 21.42 10.54
CA CYS A 45 12.30 20.37 11.54
C CYS A 45 13.11 20.88 12.75
N TYR A 46 14.17 21.64 12.51
CA TYR A 46 14.96 22.25 13.58
C TYR A 46 14.12 23.18 14.46
N ASN A 47 13.25 24.00 13.87
CA ASN A 47 12.36 24.89 14.62
C ASN A 47 11.32 24.14 15.47
N LEU A 48 10.99 22.91 15.11
CA LEU A 48 10.06 22.05 15.85
C LEU A 48 10.76 21.25 16.97
N ASP A 49 12.08 21.06 16.88
CA ASP A 49 12.87 20.33 17.87
C ASP A 49 13.15 21.22 19.09
N ALA A 50 12.16 21.33 19.98
CA ALA A 50 12.30 22.04 21.25
C ALA A 50 13.43 21.48 22.14
N SER A 51 13.87 20.24 21.91
CA SER A 51 14.91 19.57 22.69
C SER A 51 16.32 19.80 22.14
N ALA A 52 16.44 20.31 20.91
CA ALA A 52 17.69 20.51 20.17
C ALA A 52 18.58 19.25 20.13
N ARG A 53 17.97 18.06 20.11
CA ARG A 53 18.68 16.77 20.09
C ARG A 53 18.96 16.28 18.68
N GLY A 54 18.39 16.92 17.66
CA GLY A 54 18.47 16.45 16.29
C GLY A 54 17.39 15.43 15.92
N ARG A 55 16.41 15.19 16.80
CA ARG A 55 15.39 14.14 16.67
C ARG A 55 14.00 14.69 16.90
N LEU A 56 13.02 14.17 16.16
CA LEU A 56 11.61 14.53 16.28
C LEU A 56 10.78 13.28 16.48
N SER A 57 9.85 13.33 17.43
CA SER A 57 8.85 12.28 17.57
C SER A 57 7.89 12.27 16.37
N VAL A 58 7.48 11.08 15.94
CA VAL A 58 6.54 10.90 14.82
C VAL A 58 5.24 11.67 15.06
N ASP A 59 4.73 11.65 16.30
CA ASP A 59 3.51 12.38 16.69
C ASP A 59 3.67 13.90 16.64
N VAL A 60 4.87 14.40 16.90
CA VAL A 60 5.18 15.84 16.79
C VAL A 60 5.21 16.24 15.33
N LEU A 61 5.81 15.41 14.48
CA LEU A 61 5.91 15.67 13.05
C LEU A 61 4.53 15.63 12.36
N ALA A 62 3.68 14.65 12.69
CA ALA A 62 2.32 14.55 12.17
C ALA A 62 1.45 15.75 12.57
N ARG A 63 1.49 16.14 13.86
CA ARG A 63 0.78 17.35 14.32
C ARG A 63 1.33 18.62 13.69
N ALA A 64 2.65 18.71 13.50
CA ALA A 64 3.27 19.86 12.85
C ALA A 64 2.90 19.95 11.37
N TYR A 65 2.68 18.83 10.67
CA TYR A 65 2.22 18.84 9.28
C TYR A 65 0.84 19.52 9.15
N GLU A 66 -0.06 19.28 10.12
CA GLU A 66 -1.39 19.89 10.15
C GLU A 66 -1.35 21.35 10.64
N ALA A 67 -0.54 21.65 11.65
CA ALA A 67 -0.50 22.96 12.31
C ALA A 67 0.41 23.98 11.62
N ASN A 68 1.54 23.56 11.05
CA ASN A 68 2.53 24.43 10.42
C ASN A 68 2.39 24.41 8.89
N GLY A 69 1.71 25.42 8.35
CA GLY A 69 1.54 25.58 6.90
C GLY A 69 2.86 25.67 6.12
N ALA A 70 3.94 26.19 6.72
CA ALA A 70 5.24 26.28 6.05
C ALA A 70 5.88 24.90 5.89
N LEU A 71 5.79 24.06 6.93
CA LEU A 71 6.22 22.65 6.84
C LEU A 71 5.42 21.91 5.78
N ARG A 72 4.09 22.08 5.75
CA ARG A 72 3.24 21.45 4.75
C ARG A 72 3.62 21.86 3.33
N VAL A 73 3.82 23.16 3.07
CA VAL A 73 4.26 23.65 1.76
C VAL A 73 5.64 23.09 1.37
N ALA A 74 6.57 22.96 2.31
CA ALA A 74 7.87 22.34 2.05
C ALA A 74 7.72 20.85 1.67
N MET A 75 6.87 20.11 2.39
CA MET A 75 6.58 18.70 2.09
C MET A 75 5.84 18.52 0.76
N ASP A 76 4.87 19.39 0.45
CA ASP A 76 4.11 19.34 -0.81
C ASP A 76 5.02 19.57 -2.02
N ARG A 77 6.02 20.47 -1.90
CA ARG A 77 7.05 20.69 -2.94
C ARG A 77 7.92 19.46 -3.15
N LEU A 78 8.18 18.71 -2.08
CA LEU A 78 8.87 17.42 -2.11
C LEU A 78 7.93 16.25 -2.44
N GLN A 79 6.66 16.54 -2.76
CA GLN A 79 5.60 15.57 -3.09
C GLN A 79 5.36 14.51 -2.00
N LEU A 80 5.62 14.86 -0.73
CA LEU A 80 5.41 13.99 0.42
C LEU A 80 4.10 14.30 1.12
N ARG A 81 3.21 13.32 1.13
CA ARG A 81 1.95 13.37 1.88
C ARG A 81 2.15 12.88 3.31
N GLN A 82 1.25 13.27 4.20
CA GLN A 82 1.23 12.80 5.59
C GLN A 82 1.38 11.27 5.77
N PRO A 83 0.64 10.39 5.08
CA PRO A 83 0.79 8.94 5.26
C PRO A 83 2.16 8.42 4.79
N GLU A 84 2.74 9.01 3.75
CA GLU A 84 4.07 8.65 3.25
C GLU A 84 5.15 9.08 4.25
N LEU A 85 4.98 10.26 4.86
CA LEU A 85 5.85 10.74 5.92
C LEU A 85 5.83 9.81 7.14
N GLU A 86 4.65 9.39 7.60
CA GLU A 86 4.52 8.43 8.70
C GLU A 86 5.20 7.09 8.38
N MET A 87 5.01 6.58 7.16
CA MET A 87 5.66 5.35 6.71
C MET A 87 7.19 5.51 6.72
N LEU A 88 7.69 6.63 6.21
CA LEU A 88 9.12 6.90 6.15
C LEU A 88 9.73 7.06 7.55
N CYS A 89 9.00 7.69 8.46
CA CYS A 89 9.41 7.79 9.86
C CYS A 89 9.48 6.42 10.53
N ARG A 90 8.49 5.55 10.33
CA ARG A 90 8.52 4.17 10.87
C ARG A 90 9.68 3.36 10.28
N HIS A 91 10.04 3.61 9.02
CA HIS A 91 11.17 2.94 8.39
C HIS A 91 12.52 3.38 8.97
N LEU A 92 12.67 4.68 9.23
CA LEU A 92 13.87 5.24 9.83
C LEU A 92 14.03 4.91 11.32
N ASP A 93 12.92 4.61 12.00
CA ASP A 93 12.89 4.24 13.41
C ASP A 93 13.12 2.73 13.62
N GLU A 94 14.29 2.23 13.20
CA GLU A 94 14.67 0.82 13.37
C GLU A 94 14.65 0.38 14.84
N GLU A 95 14.92 1.31 15.75
CA GLU A 95 14.96 1.09 17.20
C GLU A 95 13.57 1.14 17.87
N ASN A 96 12.50 1.49 17.13
CA ASN A 96 11.13 1.68 17.61
C ASN A 96 11.06 2.63 18.82
N LEU A 97 11.86 3.69 18.81
CA LEU A 97 11.87 4.71 19.86
C LEU A 97 10.70 5.70 19.70
N GLY A 98 10.03 5.70 18.54
CA GLY A 98 9.03 6.69 18.17
C GLY A 98 9.65 8.06 17.81
N GLU A 99 10.96 8.11 17.60
CA GLU A 99 11.72 9.32 17.28
C GLU A 99 12.59 9.10 16.04
N VAL A 100 12.66 10.12 15.18
CA VAL A 100 13.42 10.08 13.93
C VAL A 100 14.38 11.25 13.88
N SER A 101 15.62 10.97 13.51
CA SER A 101 16.65 11.97 13.21
C SER A 101 16.24 12.76 11.96
N TYR A 102 16.05 14.08 12.06
CA TYR A 102 15.65 14.87 10.89
C TYR A 102 16.76 14.93 9.84
N LYS A 103 18.02 14.67 10.21
CA LYS A 103 19.14 14.53 9.27
C LYS A 103 18.93 13.30 8.38
N ASP A 104 18.61 12.16 8.98
CA ASP A 104 18.41 10.90 8.27
C ASP A 104 17.14 10.95 7.43
N LEU A 105 16.08 11.58 7.98
CA LEU A 105 14.87 11.95 7.24
C LEU A 105 15.20 12.75 5.98
N CYS A 106 15.93 13.86 6.10
CA CYS A 106 16.29 14.70 4.96
C CYS A 106 17.18 13.96 3.95
N GLN A 107 18.10 13.10 4.41
CA GLN A 107 18.94 12.28 3.53
C GLN A 107 18.13 11.24 2.75
N HIS A 108 17.16 10.58 3.40
CA HIS A 108 16.26 9.65 2.69
C HIS A 108 15.34 10.37 1.71
N ILE A 109 14.79 11.54 2.08
CA ILE A 109 14.00 12.35 1.17
C ILE A 109 14.85 12.85 -0.01
N ALA A 110 16.12 13.23 0.22
CA ALA A 110 17.06 13.56 -0.84
C ALA A 110 17.30 12.40 -1.82
N GLY A 111 17.22 11.15 -1.34
CA GLY A 111 17.33 9.96 -2.18
C GLY A 111 16.05 9.65 -2.98
N PHE A 112 14.89 10.11 -2.53
CA PHE A 112 13.57 9.59 -2.95
C PHE A 112 13.24 9.73 -4.44
N ASP A 113 13.43 10.90 -5.06
CA ASP A 113 13.13 11.09 -6.50
C ASP A 113 14.17 10.46 -7.43
N ARG A 114 15.32 10.03 -6.90
CA ARG A 114 16.40 9.47 -7.72
C ARG A 114 16.31 7.95 -7.85
N ASP A 115 15.52 7.30 -6.99
CA ASP A 115 15.52 5.85 -6.92
C ASP A 115 14.11 5.26 -7.07
N PRO A 116 13.76 4.72 -8.26
CA PRO A 116 12.54 3.94 -8.42
C PRO A 116 12.48 2.73 -7.46
N LEU A 117 13.62 2.28 -6.91
CA LEU A 117 13.65 1.29 -5.83
C LEU A 117 13.00 1.80 -4.54
N MET A 118 13.04 3.12 -4.25
CA MET A 118 12.39 3.68 -3.06
C MET A 118 10.88 3.81 -3.24
N THR A 119 10.41 4.27 -4.41
CA THR A 119 8.97 4.23 -4.75
C THR A 119 8.46 2.79 -4.71
N GLN A 120 9.23 1.85 -5.24
CA GLN A 120 8.92 0.42 -5.11
C GLN A 120 8.93 -0.04 -3.65
N SER A 121 9.91 0.39 -2.85
CA SER A 121 9.99 0.03 -1.43
C SER A 121 8.74 0.49 -0.69
N LEU A 122 8.24 1.70 -0.93
CA LEU A 122 6.95 2.15 -0.39
C LEU A 122 5.80 1.23 -0.79
N VAL A 123 5.73 0.82 -2.07
CA VAL A 123 4.69 -0.12 -2.50
C VAL A 123 4.85 -1.47 -1.81
N GLN A 124 6.07 -2.02 -1.72
CA GLN A 124 6.35 -3.26 -1.01
C GLN A 124 5.99 -3.17 0.47
N TYR A 125 6.31 -2.05 1.12
CA TYR A 125 5.96 -1.81 2.51
C TYR A 125 4.45 -1.70 2.70
N SER A 126 3.74 -1.02 1.79
CA SER A 126 2.27 -0.96 1.85
C SER A 126 1.63 -2.35 1.74
N VAL A 127 2.20 -3.23 0.90
CA VAL A 127 1.74 -4.63 0.75
C VAL A 127 2.08 -5.46 2.00
N LEU A 128 3.28 -5.28 2.57
CA LEU A 128 3.69 -5.96 3.81
C LEU A 128 2.84 -5.52 5.00
N ASP A 129 2.49 -4.23 5.10
CA ASP A 129 1.66 -3.70 6.17
C ASP A 129 0.22 -4.21 6.05
N LEU A 130 -0.34 -4.25 4.84
CA LEU A 130 -1.61 -4.93 4.53
C LEU A 130 -1.59 -6.41 4.96
N ARG A 131 -0.51 -7.13 4.64
CA ARG A 131 -0.34 -8.53 5.05
C ARG A 131 -0.30 -8.67 6.58
N ARG A 132 0.41 -7.77 7.26
CA ARG A 132 0.50 -7.77 8.73
C ARG A 132 -0.87 -7.53 9.36
N LEU A 133 -1.63 -6.56 8.85
CA LEU A 133 -3.00 -6.29 9.29
C LEU A 133 -3.91 -7.49 9.05
N LEU A 134 -3.86 -8.12 7.88
CA LEU A 134 -4.63 -9.34 7.58
C LEU A 134 -4.28 -10.47 8.54
N LEU A 135 -3.00 -10.73 8.78
CA LEU A 135 -2.57 -11.74 9.73
C LEU A 135 -3.01 -11.43 11.15
N GLN A 136 -2.97 -10.15 11.57
CA GLN A 136 -3.43 -9.73 12.89
C GLN A 136 -4.95 -9.95 13.07
N VAL A 137 -5.74 -9.64 12.04
CA VAL A 137 -7.19 -9.90 12.02
C VAL A 137 -7.48 -11.40 12.09
N LEU A 138 -6.76 -12.22 11.30
CA LEU A 138 -6.90 -13.67 11.30
C LEU A 138 -6.42 -14.33 12.61
N ALA A 139 -5.36 -13.79 13.21
CA ALA A 139 -4.77 -14.27 14.46
C ALA A 139 -5.53 -13.85 15.72
N SER A 140 -6.59 -13.05 15.58
CA SER A 140 -7.55 -12.77 16.65
C SER A 140 -8.85 -13.54 16.46
N PRO A 141 -8.89 -14.87 16.76
CA PRO A 141 -10.11 -15.69 16.78
C PRO A 141 -11.31 -15.03 17.44
N ARG A 142 -11.05 -14.29 18.53
CA ARG A 142 -12.07 -13.67 19.37
C ARG A 142 -12.67 -12.39 18.78
N ALA A 143 -12.01 -11.75 17.81
CA ALA A 143 -12.53 -10.52 17.19
C ALA A 143 -13.58 -10.81 16.11
N TRP A 144 -13.56 -11.99 15.50
CA TRP A 144 -14.52 -12.41 14.47
C TRP A 144 -15.54 -13.43 14.93
N GLU A 145 -15.38 -14.03 16.13
CA GLU A 145 -16.54 -14.63 16.80
C GLU A 145 -17.56 -13.50 17.00
N PRO A 146 -18.69 -13.49 16.27
CA PRO A 146 -19.78 -12.62 16.65
C PRO A 146 -20.06 -12.95 18.10
N ASN A 147 -20.54 -11.99 18.88
CA ASN A 147 -21.14 -12.26 20.19
C ASN A 147 -22.46 -13.06 20.01
N TRP A 148 -22.42 -14.15 19.25
CA TRP A 148 -23.31 -15.28 19.24
C TRP A 148 -23.11 -15.95 20.58
N THR A 149 -23.53 -15.26 21.65
CA THR A 149 -24.29 -16.00 22.65
C THR A 149 -25.37 -16.70 21.84
N PRO A 150 -25.38 -18.04 21.73
CA PRO A 150 -26.52 -18.71 21.14
C PRO A 150 -27.71 -18.14 21.87
N SER A 151 -28.48 -17.30 21.17
CA SER A 151 -29.70 -16.70 21.69
C SER A 151 -30.41 -17.90 22.23
N ALA A 152 -30.48 -17.99 23.57
CA ALA A 152 -30.98 -19.16 24.25
C ALA A 152 -32.34 -19.36 23.62
N VAL A 153 -32.44 -20.35 22.72
CA VAL A 153 -33.66 -20.65 22.00
C VAL A 153 -34.67 -20.69 23.11
N PRO A 154 -35.67 -19.76 23.13
CA PRO A 154 -36.68 -19.79 24.16
C PRO A 154 -37.20 -21.21 24.10
N ARG A 155 -36.84 -22.04 25.08
CA ARG A 155 -37.32 -23.41 25.14
C ARG A 155 -38.81 -23.22 25.19
N GLU A 156 -39.48 -23.48 24.07
CA GLU A 156 -40.93 -23.48 24.06
C GLU A 156 -41.31 -24.37 25.23
N PRO A 157 -42.02 -23.83 26.24
CA PRO A 157 -42.51 -24.68 27.30
C PRO A 157 -43.40 -25.70 26.59
N THR A 158 -42.96 -26.96 26.60
CA THR A 158 -43.72 -28.12 26.16
C THR A 158 -44.96 -28.18 27.06
N ALA A 159 -45.99 -27.47 26.65
CA ALA A 159 -47.29 -27.45 27.29
C ALA A 159 -48.21 -28.31 26.43
N GLU A 160 -48.35 -29.57 26.85
CA GLU A 160 -49.56 -30.33 26.58
C GLU A 160 -50.77 -29.52 27.04
N ALA A 161 -51.62 -29.05 26.12
CA ALA A 161 -53.03 -28.77 26.40
C ALA A 161 -53.87 -28.68 25.12
N PRO A 162 -55.07 -29.28 25.06
CA PRO A 162 -55.89 -29.31 23.86
C PRO A 162 -56.84 -28.12 23.75
N ARG A 163 -56.88 -27.58 22.51
CA ARG A 163 -58.01 -26.99 21.75
C ARG A 163 -59.08 -26.20 22.52
N ALA A 164 -59.09 -24.88 22.26
CA ALA A 164 -60.33 -24.12 22.08
C ALA A 164 -60.18 -23.20 20.86
N GLN A 165 -61.07 -23.36 19.89
CA GLN A 165 -61.14 -22.60 18.64
C GLN A 165 -61.61 -21.16 18.91
N ALA A 166 -60.92 -20.19 18.32
CA ALA A 166 -61.44 -18.83 18.13
C ALA A 166 -61.22 -18.40 16.66
N PRO A 167 -62.19 -17.71 16.02
CA PRO A 167 -62.09 -17.31 14.63
C PRO A 167 -61.55 -15.88 14.49
N GLY A 168 -60.61 -15.72 13.56
CA GLY A 168 -60.37 -14.47 12.84
C GLY A 168 -59.34 -13.54 13.45
N HIS A 169 -58.23 -13.35 12.74
CA HIS A 169 -57.80 -12.07 12.16
C HIS A 169 -56.55 -12.32 11.33
N GLY A 170 -56.52 -11.78 10.11
CA GLY A 170 -55.46 -12.00 9.13
C GLY A 170 -54.10 -11.56 9.66
N MET A 171 -53.23 -12.52 9.94
CA MET A 171 -51.80 -12.30 10.07
C MET A 171 -51.18 -12.44 8.68
N GLY A 172 -50.76 -11.31 8.12
CA GLY A 172 -49.83 -11.31 6.99
C GLY A 172 -48.58 -12.11 7.35
N PRO A 173 -47.94 -12.78 6.37
CA PRO A 173 -46.81 -13.65 6.63
C PRO A 173 -45.73 -12.88 7.39
N PRO A 174 -45.18 -13.45 8.49
CA PRO A 174 -44.12 -12.80 9.23
C PRO A 174 -42.97 -12.52 8.27
N LEU A 175 -42.59 -11.24 8.18
CA LEU A 175 -41.45 -10.80 7.39
C LEU A 175 -40.23 -11.55 7.90
N ARG A 176 -39.77 -12.52 7.11
CA ARG A 176 -38.60 -13.34 7.39
C ARG A 176 -37.42 -12.38 7.61
N PRO A 177 -36.78 -12.37 8.78
CA PRO A 177 -35.64 -11.49 9.01
C PRO A 177 -34.58 -11.82 7.96
N ALA A 178 -34.17 -10.80 7.20
CA ALA A 178 -33.11 -10.93 6.21
C ALA A 178 -31.90 -11.58 6.90
N ALA A 179 -31.48 -12.75 6.39
CA ALA A 179 -30.38 -13.49 6.97
C ALA A 179 -29.16 -12.58 7.04
N ALA A 180 -28.65 -12.34 8.25
CA ALA A 180 -27.44 -11.56 8.42
C ALA A 180 -26.33 -12.22 7.61
N PRO A 181 -25.54 -11.46 6.84
CA PRO A 181 -24.45 -12.01 6.05
C PRO A 181 -23.51 -12.77 6.99
N THR A 182 -23.28 -14.04 6.68
CA THR A 182 -22.37 -14.89 7.45
C THR A 182 -20.97 -14.27 7.44
N ALA A 183 -20.24 -14.39 8.55
CA ALA A 183 -18.88 -13.85 8.65
C ALA A 183 -17.96 -14.35 7.52
N MET A 184 -18.22 -15.56 7.02
CA MET A 184 -17.56 -16.12 5.84
C MET A 184 -17.88 -15.33 4.57
N GLY A 185 -19.14 -14.99 4.33
CA GLY A 185 -19.55 -14.20 3.16
C GLY A 185 -18.87 -12.84 3.12
N ARG A 186 -18.70 -12.19 4.28
CA ARG A 186 -17.93 -10.93 4.38
C ARG A 186 -16.44 -11.10 4.09
N LEU A 187 -15.85 -12.25 4.45
CA LEU A 187 -14.43 -12.51 4.22
C LEU A 187 -14.16 -12.86 2.76
N GLU A 188 -15.07 -13.59 2.11
CA GLU A 188 -15.06 -13.84 0.66
C GLU A 188 -15.28 -12.54 -0.13
N GLU A 189 -16.19 -11.67 0.32
CA GLU A 189 -16.43 -10.35 -0.26
C GLU A 189 -15.17 -9.46 -0.17
N LEU A 190 -14.53 -9.40 1.01
CA LEU A 190 -13.25 -8.69 1.20
C LEU A 190 -12.12 -9.25 0.34
N HIS A 191 -12.03 -10.57 0.18
CA HIS A 191 -11.05 -11.20 -0.69
C HIS A 191 -11.30 -10.84 -2.17
N ALA A 192 -12.56 -10.91 -2.61
CA ALA A 192 -12.97 -10.53 -3.96
C ALA A 192 -12.74 -9.04 -4.25
N GLU A 193 -12.84 -8.16 -3.24
CA GLU A 193 -12.53 -6.73 -3.36
C GLU A 193 -11.02 -6.44 -3.40
N LEU A 194 -10.22 -7.17 -2.64
CA LEU A 194 -8.76 -6.98 -2.57
C LEU A 194 -8.02 -7.46 -3.83
N GLN A 195 -8.49 -8.54 -4.44
CA GLN A 195 -7.84 -9.16 -5.60
C GLN A 195 -7.68 -8.22 -6.82
N PRO A 196 -8.72 -7.47 -7.27
CA PRO A 196 -8.56 -6.52 -8.38
C PRO A 196 -7.70 -5.30 -8.00
N LEU A 197 -7.61 -4.94 -6.72
CA LEU A 197 -6.75 -3.84 -6.25
C LEU A 197 -5.28 -4.22 -6.32
N LEU A 198 -4.94 -5.45 -5.92
CA LEU A 198 -3.60 -6.00 -6.09
C LEU A 198 -3.21 -6.08 -7.56
N GLY A 199 -4.08 -6.61 -8.43
CA GLY A 199 -3.81 -6.67 -9.87
C GLY A 199 -3.60 -5.29 -10.52
N LYS A 200 -4.33 -4.26 -10.07
CA LYS A 200 -4.13 -2.87 -10.53
C LYS A 200 -2.80 -2.29 -10.06
N ALA A 201 -2.41 -2.55 -8.81
CA ALA A 201 -1.13 -2.10 -8.28
C ALA A 201 0.05 -2.73 -9.05
N GLU A 202 -0.05 -4.01 -9.37
CA GLU A 202 0.94 -4.72 -10.19
C GLU A 202 1.01 -4.16 -11.62
N ALA A 203 -0.14 -3.88 -12.25
CA ALA A 203 -0.17 -3.29 -13.59
C ALA A 203 0.47 -1.89 -13.65
N LEU A 204 0.17 -1.02 -12.68
CA LEU A 204 0.74 0.33 -12.59
C LEU A 204 2.26 0.29 -12.34
N LEU A 205 2.72 -0.66 -11.52
CA LEU A 205 4.15 -0.88 -11.31
C LEU A 205 4.84 -1.37 -12.59
N SER A 206 4.22 -2.31 -13.31
CA SER A 206 4.77 -2.81 -14.57
C SER A 206 4.83 -1.72 -15.64
N GLU A 207 3.80 -0.88 -15.73
CA GLU A 207 3.75 0.27 -16.65
C GLU A 207 4.82 1.33 -16.28
N ALA A 208 5.00 1.62 -14.98
CA ALA A 208 6.04 2.53 -14.53
C ALA A 208 7.46 2.01 -14.87
N LEU A 209 7.69 0.71 -14.73
CA LEU A 209 8.96 0.08 -15.12
C LEU A 209 9.19 0.11 -16.63
N ASP A 210 8.14 -0.07 -17.44
CA ASP A 210 8.25 -0.03 -18.90
C ASP A 210 8.38 1.41 -19.44
N SER A 211 7.73 2.39 -18.82
CA SER A 211 7.96 3.82 -19.12
C SER A 211 9.42 4.21 -18.90
N TYR A 212 10.06 3.65 -17.87
CA TYR A 212 11.48 3.92 -17.58
C TYR A 212 12.44 3.37 -18.64
N ARG A 213 11.98 2.38 -19.41
CA ARG A 213 12.76 1.73 -20.47
C ARG A 213 12.96 2.64 -21.68
N VAL A 214 12.04 3.60 -21.89
CA VAL A 214 12.03 4.50 -23.06
C VAL A 214 13.01 5.67 -22.90
N ASP A 215 13.32 6.08 -21.66
CA ASP A 215 14.20 7.23 -21.38
C ASP A 215 15.72 6.92 -21.42
N VAL A 216 16.10 5.63 -21.51
CA VAL A 216 17.51 5.17 -21.37
C VAL A 216 18.21 4.88 -22.71
N ASP A 217 17.53 5.04 -23.84
CA ASP A 217 18.13 4.86 -25.18
C ASP A 217 18.84 6.12 -25.72
N GLY A 218 19.13 7.10 -24.85
CA GLY A 218 20.07 8.18 -25.15
C GLY A 218 21.53 7.69 -25.26
N PRO A 219 22.39 8.27 -26.12
CA PRO A 219 23.71 7.72 -26.49
C PRO A 219 24.82 7.69 -25.41
N GLY A 220 24.52 7.92 -24.13
CA GLY A 220 25.53 7.96 -23.05
C GLY A 220 25.87 6.56 -22.51
N GLY A 221 26.77 5.83 -23.17
CA GLY A 221 27.01 4.38 -22.94
C GLY A 221 27.71 3.95 -21.63
N ALA A 222 28.28 4.85 -20.82
CA ALA A 222 29.15 4.45 -19.70
C ALA A 222 28.42 4.11 -18.38
N LEU A 223 27.22 4.65 -18.14
CA LEU A 223 26.40 4.35 -16.93
C LEU A 223 25.42 3.17 -17.15
N ARG A 224 25.43 2.55 -18.33
CA ARG A 224 24.41 1.59 -18.79
C ARG A 224 24.53 0.20 -18.15
N GLY A 225 25.72 -0.20 -17.71
CA GLY A 225 25.99 -1.51 -17.12
C GLY A 225 25.35 -1.69 -15.75
N ASP A 226 25.50 -0.70 -14.87
CA ASP A 226 24.95 -0.75 -13.50
C ASP A 226 23.41 -0.62 -13.50
N HIS A 227 22.86 0.13 -14.46
CA HIS A 227 21.42 0.30 -14.60
C HIS A 227 20.70 -0.97 -15.08
N ASN A 228 21.22 -1.65 -16.11
CA ASN A 228 20.63 -2.91 -16.59
C ASN A 228 20.64 -4.01 -15.52
N ALA A 229 21.70 -4.08 -14.71
CA ALA A 229 21.78 -4.99 -13.58
C ALA A 229 20.71 -4.67 -12.53
N ARG A 230 20.50 -3.39 -12.19
CA ARG A 230 19.42 -2.96 -11.27
C ARG A 230 18.03 -3.30 -11.81
N CYS A 231 17.76 -3.05 -13.09
CA CYS A 231 16.48 -3.44 -13.72
C CYS A 231 16.26 -4.95 -13.74
N ALA A 232 17.32 -5.76 -13.92
CA ALA A 232 17.23 -7.21 -13.86
C ALA A 232 16.92 -7.68 -12.42
N ASN A 233 17.63 -7.15 -11.42
CA ASN A 233 17.40 -7.46 -10.01
C ASN A 233 15.98 -7.06 -9.58
N LEU A 234 15.49 -5.92 -10.05
CA LEU A 234 14.10 -5.47 -9.85
C LEU A 234 13.09 -6.49 -10.37
N ARG A 235 13.26 -6.95 -11.61
CA ARG A 235 12.37 -7.95 -12.22
C ARG A 235 12.38 -9.27 -11.45
N GLU A 236 13.55 -9.71 -11.01
CA GLU A 236 13.68 -10.93 -10.21
C GLU A 236 12.99 -10.80 -8.85
N ALA A 237 13.15 -9.65 -8.19
CA ALA A 237 12.43 -9.34 -6.95
C ALA A 237 10.91 -9.34 -7.15
N PHE A 238 10.40 -8.80 -8.26
CA PHE A 238 8.96 -8.85 -8.59
C PHE A 238 8.47 -10.26 -8.90
N ALA A 239 9.23 -11.05 -9.65
CA ALA A 239 8.89 -12.44 -9.91
C ALA A 239 8.78 -13.22 -8.60
N LEU A 240 9.71 -12.99 -7.67
CA LEU A 240 9.67 -13.60 -6.34
C LEU A 240 8.46 -13.13 -5.52
N GLN A 241 8.17 -11.82 -5.54
CA GLN A 241 7.03 -11.25 -4.82
C GLN A 241 5.70 -11.79 -5.35
N ARG A 242 5.55 -11.93 -6.67
CA ARG A 242 4.37 -12.54 -7.29
C ARG A 242 4.14 -13.97 -6.79
N VAL A 243 5.19 -14.79 -6.75
CA VAL A 243 5.10 -16.16 -6.22
C VAL A 243 4.70 -16.15 -4.74
N GLN A 244 5.17 -15.18 -3.95
CA GLN A 244 4.75 -15.04 -2.55
C GLN A 244 3.28 -14.62 -2.40
N THR A 245 2.79 -13.75 -3.28
CA THR A 245 1.38 -13.34 -3.34
C THR A 245 0.48 -14.51 -3.71
N GLU A 246 0.83 -15.27 -4.76
CA GLU A 246 0.09 -16.48 -5.18
C GLU A 246 0.00 -17.50 -4.03
N ARG A 247 1.10 -17.70 -3.30
CA ARG A 247 1.13 -18.60 -2.12
C ARG A 247 0.27 -18.10 -0.95
N LEU A 248 0.16 -16.78 -0.78
CA LEU A 248 -0.73 -16.16 0.20
C LEU A 248 -2.19 -16.38 -0.17
N GLU A 249 -2.54 -16.20 -1.44
CA GLU A 249 -3.88 -16.47 -1.96
C GLU A 249 -4.27 -17.94 -1.73
N GLU A 250 -3.37 -18.89 -2.02
CA GLU A 250 -3.61 -20.32 -1.71
C GLU A 250 -3.85 -20.57 -0.22
N MET A 251 -3.05 -19.95 0.66
CA MET A 251 -3.24 -20.09 2.11
C MET A 251 -4.59 -19.51 2.58
N LEU A 252 -4.97 -18.34 2.04
CA LEU A 252 -6.25 -17.70 2.33
C LEU A 252 -7.42 -18.56 1.86
N GLY A 253 -7.36 -19.07 0.62
CA GLY A 253 -8.35 -20.01 0.09
C GLY A 253 -8.48 -21.27 0.95
N GLY A 254 -7.36 -21.80 1.46
CA GLY A 254 -7.36 -22.92 2.40
C GLY A 254 -8.01 -22.61 3.76
N VAL A 255 -7.84 -21.39 4.29
CA VAL A 255 -8.51 -20.94 5.52
C VAL A 255 -10.01 -20.82 5.29
N VAL A 256 -10.42 -20.17 4.19
CA VAL A 256 -11.84 -20.02 3.80
C VAL A 256 -12.49 -21.40 3.68
N HIS A 257 -11.85 -22.34 2.97
CA HIS A 257 -12.38 -23.69 2.80
C HIS A 257 -12.55 -24.44 4.13
N ARG A 258 -11.60 -24.32 5.08
CA ARG A 258 -11.71 -24.94 6.41
C ARG A 258 -12.81 -24.32 7.26
N LEU A 259 -13.01 -23.00 7.16
CA LEU A 259 -14.14 -22.32 7.80
C LEU A 259 -15.47 -22.77 7.20
N ALA A 260 -15.55 -22.91 5.88
CA ALA A 260 -16.72 -23.44 5.18
C ALA A 260 -17.09 -24.86 5.62
N GLN A 261 -16.11 -25.76 5.73
CA GLN A 261 -16.34 -27.12 6.23
C GLN A 261 -16.84 -27.14 7.68
N ARG A 262 -16.32 -26.26 8.55
CA ARG A 262 -16.76 -26.15 9.94
C ARG A 262 -18.17 -25.58 10.08
N CYS A 263 -18.54 -24.63 9.22
CA CYS A 263 -19.89 -24.04 9.22
C CYS A 263 -20.92 -24.95 8.54
N GLY A 264 -20.59 -25.60 7.43
CA GLY A 264 -21.49 -26.48 6.68
C GLY A 264 -21.73 -27.85 7.33
N GLY A 265 -20.82 -28.31 8.21
CA GLY A 265 -21.01 -29.56 8.97
C GLY A 265 -22.12 -29.52 10.03
N ALA A 266 -22.70 -28.34 10.30
CA ALA A 266 -23.77 -28.19 11.29
C ALA A 266 -25.19 -28.45 10.72
N GLU A 267 -25.38 -28.39 9.40
CA GLU A 267 -26.72 -28.52 8.78
C GLU A 267 -27.18 -29.97 8.60
N GLY A 268 -26.32 -30.97 8.87
CA GLY A 268 -26.62 -32.39 8.66
C GLY A 268 -26.99 -33.22 9.90
N ARG A 269 -27.22 -32.61 11.07
CA ARG A 269 -27.50 -33.33 12.33
C ARG A 269 -28.87 -33.06 12.96
N THR A 270 -29.83 -32.50 12.22
CA THR A 270 -31.18 -32.21 12.72
C THR A 270 -32.26 -33.21 12.27
N GLU A 271 -31.93 -34.29 11.56
CA GLU A 271 -32.94 -35.27 11.10
C GLU A 271 -33.08 -36.56 11.94
N PHE A 272 -32.48 -36.61 13.13
CA PHE A 272 -32.77 -37.69 14.08
C PHE A 272 -32.91 -37.14 15.49
N LEU A 273 -34.11 -36.63 15.80
CA LEU A 273 -34.77 -36.68 17.10
C LEU A 273 -36.26 -36.39 16.92
#